data_AF-A0A2S3QL70-F1
#
_entry.id   AF-A0A2S3QL70-F1
#
_cell.length_a   1.000
_cell.length_b   1.000
_cell.length_c   1.000
_cell.angle_alpha   90.00
_cell.angle_beta   90.00
_cell.angle_gamma   90.00
#
_symmetry.space_group_name_H-M   'P 1'
#
loop_
_entity.id
_entity.type
_entity.pdbx_description
1 polymer ?
#
loop_
_entity_poly.entity_id
_entity_poly.type
_entity_poly.pdbx_seq_one_letter_code
_entity_poly.pdbx_strand_id
1 'polypeptide(L)'
;MIADAFVAFYLYLVYANPQTYRESFKIAYQSLRLVDPNIANGIKDPHFQDQVIQLMVHTVISIICVYLIIHLIIYIFRLYNKKFAQSYIKLYSWTGGVLMISIALFNLDTPRVAMFMIPGFLLLFNALGFKHVDQMKEE
;
A
#
# COMPACT_ATOMS: atom_id res chain seq x y z
N MET A 1 -8.72 -3.24 9.92
CA MET A 1 -8.44 -1.83 10.24
C MET A 1 -7.00 -1.61 10.63
N ILE A 2 -6.44 -2.37 11.61
CA ILE A 2 -5.01 -2.25 11.98
C ILE A 2 -4.09 -2.57 10.78
N ALA A 3 -4.33 -3.68 10.08
CA ALA A 3 -3.55 -4.02 8.89
C ALA A 3 -3.64 -2.95 7.79
N ASP A 4 -4.83 -2.38 7.58
CA ASP A 4 -5.04 -1.33 6.57
C ASP A 4 -4.29 -0.05 6.92
N ALA A 5 -4.35 0.37 8.20
CA ALA A 5 -3.60 1.52 8.68
C ALA A 5 -2.09 1.31 8.56
N PHE A 6 -1.62 0.08 8.83
CA PHE A 6 -0.22 -0.28 8.67
C PHE A 6 0.23 -0.19 7.20
N VAL A 7 -0.55 -0.74 6.26
CA VAL A 7 -0.27 -0.64 4.81
C VAL A 7 -0.27 0.82 4.36
N ALA A 8 -1.28 1.60 4.75
CA ALA A 8 -1.37 3.01 4.44
C ALA A 8 -0.15 3.80 4.94
N PHE A 9 0.25 3.55 6.18
CA PHE A 9 1.43 4.19 6.78
C PHE A 9 2.73 3.80 6.05
N TYR A 10 2.90 2.53 5.71
CA TYR A 10 4.04 2.08 4.92
C TYR A 10 4.10 2.76 3.56
N LEU A 11 2.99 2.80 2.82
CA LEU A 11 2.92 3.47 1.51
C LEU A 11 3.25 4.95 1.62
N TYR A 12 2.77 5.62 2.67
CA TYR A 12 3.11 7.02 2.94
C TYR A 12 4.62 7.19 3.15
N LEU A 13 5.25 6.39 4.01
CA LEU A 13 6.68 6.53 4.29
C LEU A 13 7.57 6.29 3.07
N VAL A 14 7.17 5.37 2.17
CA VAL A 14 7.97 5.02 1.00
C VAL A 14 7.71 5.97 -0.17
N TYR A 15 6.44 6.25 -0.47
CA TYR A 15 6.03 6.93 -1.69
C TYR A 15 5.60 8.38 -1.50
N ALA A 16 5.34 8.84 -0.28
CA ALA A 16 5.10 10.26 -0.01
C ALA A 16 6.39 11.00 0.41
N ASN A 17 7.58 10.43 0.10
CA ASN A 17 8.87 11.03 0.39
C ASN A 17 9.43 11.79 -0.84
N PRO A 18 9.54 13.13 -0.79
CA PRO A 18 10.10 13.93 -1.87
C PRO A 18 11.51 13.50 -2.32
N GLN A 19 12.35 13.03 -1.40
CA GLN A 19 13.74 12.65 -1.68
C GLN A 19 13.80 11.48 -2.67
N THR A 20 12.91 10.49 -2.53
CA THR A 20 12.82 9.34 -3.45
C THR A 20 12.63 9.81 -4.91
N TYR A 21 11.80 10.83 -5.12
CA TYR A 21 11.56 11.38 -6.45
C TYR A 21 12.73 12.24 -6.93
N ARG A 22 13.40 13.00 -6.04
CA ARG A 22 14.62 13.74 -6.41
C ARG A 22 15.73 12.82 -6.89
N GLU A 23 15.92 11.67 -6.23
CA GLU A 23 16.87 10.64 -6.68
C GLU A 23 16.47 10.06 -8.04
N SER A 24 15.18 9.80 -8.24
CA SER A 24 14.65 9.34 -9.53
C SER A 24 14.89 10.37 -10.66
N PHE A 25 14.70 11.66 -10.38
CA PHE A 25 15.03 12.74 -11.33
C PHE A 25 16.52 12.79 -11.65
N LYS A 26 17.39 12.57 -10.67
CA LYS A 26 18.84 12.52 -10.89
C LYS A 26 19.23 11.39 -11.83
N ILE A 27 18.64 10.20 -11.64
CA ILE A 27 18.86 9.04 -12.51
C ILE A 27 18.31 9.33 -13.92
N ALA A 28 17.08 9.87 -14.02
CA ALA A 28 16.46 10.21 -15.29
C ALA A 28 17.30 11.24 -16.08
N TYR A 29 17.83 12.26 -15.40
CA TYR A 29 18.72 13.26 -16.01
C TYR A 29 19.99 12.64 -16.58
N GLN A 30 20.64 11.76 -15.81
CA GLN A 30 21.87 11.09 -16.26
C GLN A 30 21.61 10.25 -17.52
N SER A 31 20.50 9.53 -17.56
CA SER A 31 20.11 8.72 -18.72
C SER A 31 19.72 9.58 -19.94
N LEU A 32 18.91 10.64 -19.73
CA LEU A 32 18.42 11.48 -20.81
C LEU A 32 19.52 12.34 -21.45
N ARG A 33 20.53 12.76 -20.67
CA ARG A 33 21.67 13.53 -21.20
C ARG A 33 22.45 12.76 -22.27
N LEU A 34 22.44 11.42 -22.22
CA LEU A 34 23.10 10.57 -23.21
C LEU A 34 22.33 10.47 -24.53
N VAL A 35 21.04 10.82 -24.54
CA VAL A 35 20.15 10.67 -25.70
C VAL A 35 19.79 12.03 -26.29
N ASP A 36 19.32 12.97 -25.45
CA ASP A 36 18.95 14.33 -25.86
C ASP A 36 19.26 15.35 -24.74
N PRO A 37 20.31 16.17 -24.92
CA PRO A 37 20.69 17.20 -23.95
C PRO A 37 19.63 18.28 -23.72
N ASN A 38 18.78 18.57 -24.70
CA ASN A 38 17.76 19.62 -24.58
C ASN A 38 16.62 19.17 -23.65
N ILE A 39 16.18 17.92 -23.79
CA ILE A 39 15.20 17.31 -22.88
C ILE A 39 15.78 17.19 -21.47
N ALA A 40 17.05 16.78 -21.36
CA ALA A 40 17.74 16.68 -20.08
C ALA A 40 17.80 18.04 -19.33
N ASN A 41 17.99 19.15 -20.04
CA ASN A 41 17.96 20.47 -19.44
C ASN A 41 16.55 20.89 -18.98
N GLY A 42 15.50 20.45 -19.68
CA GLY A 42 14.11 20.70 -19.27
C GLY A 42 13.76 20.07 -17.93
N ILE A 43 14.16 18.81 -17.70
CA ILE A 43 13.91 18.12 -16.42
C ILE A 43 14.82 18.58 -15.28
N LYS A 44 15.84 19.40 -15.55
CA LYS A 44 16.73 19.98 -14.53
C LYS A 44 16.11 21.19 -13.83
N ASP A 45 15.07 21.80 -14.42
CA ASP A 45 14.38 22.95 -13.83
C ASP A 45 13.83 22.60 -12.42
N PRO A 46 14.31 23.26 -11.36
CA PRO A 46 13.83 23.00 -10.00
C PRO A 46 12.33 23.23 -9.84
N HIS A 47 11.76 24.21 -10.55
CA HIS A 47 10.33 24.51 -10.43
C HIS A 47 9.49 23.39 -11.01
N PHE A 48 9.85 22.89 -12.19
CA PHE A 48 9.24 21.72 -12.80
C PHE A 48 9.35 20.48 -11.89
N GLN A 49 10.54 20.19 -11.35
CA GLN A 49 10.74 19.06 -10.45
C GLN A 49 9.85 19.16 -9.20
N ASP A 50 9.80 20.33 -8.55
CA ASP A 50 9.01 20.51 -7.34
C ASP A 50 7.51 20.36 -7.61
N GLN A 51 7.00 20.87 -8.74
CA GLN A 51 5.60 20.67 -9.14
C GLN A 51 5.27 19.19 -9.36
N VAL A 52 6.13 18.46 -10.07
CA VAL A 52 5.92 17.02 -10.30
C VAL A 52 6.01 16.24 -9.00
N ILE A 53 6.97 16.54 -8.13
CA ILE A 53 7.10 15.88 -6.82
C ILE A 53 5.86 16.13 -5.97
N GLN A 54 5.38 17.37 -5.89
CA GLN A 54 4.14 17.70 -5.17
C GLN A 54 2.95 16.93 -5.74
N LEU A 55 2.82 16.87 -7.06
CA LEU A 55 1.76 16.11 -7.72
C LEU A 55 1.84 14.62 -7.36
N MET A 56 3.03 14.02 -7.39
CA MET A 56 3.23 12.61 -7.03
C MET A 56 2.88 12.34 -5.57
N VAL A 57 3.37 13.17 -4.65
CA VAL A 57 3.10 13.07 -3.21
C VAL A 57 1.61 13.21 -2.92
N HIS A 58 0.95 14.24 -3.48
CA HIS A 58 -0.49 14.43 -3.31
C HIS A 58 -1.29 13.26 -3.87
N THR A 59 -0.89 12.73 -5.03
CA THR A 59 -1.55 11.56 -5.64
C THR A 59 -1.46 10.34 -4.72
N VAL A 60 -0.29 10.05 -4.15
CA VAL A 60 -0.10 8.96 -3.18
C VAL A 60 -1.00 9.15 -1.97
N ILE A 61 -1.02 10.37 -1.39
CA ILE A 61 -1.88 10.70 -0.25
C ILE A 61 -3.36 10.50 -0.61
N SER A 62 -3.81 10.97 -1.77
CA SER A 62 -5.19 10.79 -2.23
C SER A 62 -5.56 9.32 -2.38
N ILE A 63 -4.68 8.49 -2.96
CA ILE A 63 -4.89 7.04 -3.08
C ILE A 63 -5.03 6.41 -1.70
N ILE A 64 -4.16 6.76 -0.74
CA ILE A 64 -4.22 6.26 0.63
C ILE A 64 -5.54 6.65 1.29
N CYS A 65 -5.97 7.91 1.17
CA CYS A 65 -7.24 8.37 1.72
C CYS A 65 -8.43 7.60 1.13
N VAL A 66 -8.50 7.45 -0.19
CA VAL A 66 -9.57 6.69 -0.85
C VAL A 66 -9.56 5.23 -0.40
N TYR A 67 -8.38 4.60 -0.33
CA TYR A 67 -8.22 3.24 0.16
C TYR A 67 -8.78 3.07 1.58
N LEU A 68 -8.43 3.97 2.51
CA LEU A 68 -8.91 3.92 3.89
C LEU A 68 -10.41 4.17 3.99
N ILE A 69 -10.96 5.10 3.20
CA ILE A 69 -12.40 5.38 3.15
C ILE A 69 -13.17 4.14 2.68
N ILE A 70 -12.72 3.48 1.61
CA ILE A 70 -13.35 2.25 1.12
C ILE A 70 -13.37 1.18 2.20
N HIS A 71 -12.25 0.96 2.89
CA HIS A 71 -12.17 -0.05 3.95
C HIS A 71 -13.06 0.32 5.14
N LEU A 72 -13.10 1.61 5.53
CA LEU A 72 -13.99 2.10 6.58
C LEU A 72 -15.46 1.82 6.25
N ILE A 73 -15.89 2.13 5.02
CA ILE A 73 -17.26 1.85 4.54
C ILE A 73 -17.57 0.35 4.64
N ILE A 74 -16.63 -0.51 4.25
CA ILE A 74 -16.80 -1.97 4.35
C ILE A 74 -16.93 -2.40 5.81
N TYR A 75 -16.12 -1.86 6.73
CA TYR A 75 -16.24 -2.17 8.14
C TYR A 75 -17.57 -1.71 8.73
N ILE A 76 -18.08 -0.54 8.33
CA ILE A 76 -19.43 -0.08 8.70
C ILE A 76 -20.48 -1.08 8.21
N PHE A 77 -20.45 -1.50 6.94
CA PHE A 77 -21.39 -2.48 6.42
C PHE A 77 -21.29 -3.86 7.08
N ARG A 78 -20.11 -4.24 7.56
CA ARG A 78 -19.94 -5.44 8.39
C ARG A 78 -20.68 -5.33 9.71
N LEU A 79 -20.67 -4.17 10.38
CA LEU A 79 -21.45 -3.95 11.62
C LEU A 79 -22.96 -4.11 11.38
N TYR A 80 -23.44 -3.75 10.18
CA TYR A 80 -24.81 -4.01 9.73
C TYR A 80 -25.04 -5.42 9.15
N ASN A 81 -24.12 -6.36 9.39
CA ASN A 81 -24.21 -7.77 8.97
C ASN A 81 -24.49 -7.97 7.46
N LYS A 82 -23.98 -7.07 6.61
CA LYS A 82 -24.14 -7.22 5.16
C LYS A 82 -23.26 -8.36 4.64
N LYS A 83 -23.86 -9.31 3.91
CA LYS A 83 -23.18 -10.51 3.37
C LYS A 83 -21.97 -10.19 2.50
N PHE A 84 -22.06 -9.16 1.66
CA PHE A 84 -20.95 -8.76 0.79
C PHE A 84 -19.74 -8.27 1.60
N ALA A 85 -19.95 -7.53 2.69
CA ALA A 85 -18.88 -7.01 3.52
C ALA A 85 -18.16 -8.14 4.27
N GLN A 86 -18.91 -9.15 4.74
CA GLN A 86 -18.33 -10.35 5.33
C GLN A 86 -17.50 -11.14 4.31
N SER A 87 -18.04 -11.34 3.11
CA SER A 87 -17.34 -12.04 2.02
C SER A 87 -16.07 -11.32 1.61
N TYR A 88 -16.13 -9.99 1.49
CA TYR A 88 -14.97 -9.15 1.21
C TYR A 88 -13.90 -9.29 2.30
N ILE A 89 -14.27 -9.14 3.58
CA ILE A 89 -13.31 -9.22 4.68
C ILE A 89 -12.68 -10.60 4.76
N LYS A 90 -13.44 -11.67 4.52
CA LYS A 90 -12.92 -13.04 4.47
C LYS A 90 -11.90 -13.20 3.35
N LEU A 91 -12.23 -12.75 2.14
CA LEU A 91 -11.32 -12.79 0.99
C LEU A 91 -10.05 -11.96 1.26
N TYR A 92 -10.23 -10.73 1.74
CA TYR A 92 -9.14 -9.82 2.09
C TYR A 92 -8.23 -10.39 3.18
N SER A 93 -8.78 -11.06 4.19
CA SER A 93 -8.02 -11.68 5.27
C SER A 93 -7.13 -12.82 4.75
N TRP A 94 -7.66 -13.64 3.83
CA TRP A 94 -6.87 -14.68 3.17
C TRP A 94 -5.79 -14.09 2.26
N THR A 95 -6.17 -13.26 1.30
CA THR A 95 -5.24 -12.77 0.27
C THR A 95 -4.23 -11.79 0.87
N GLY A 96 -4.69 -10.83 1.68
CA GLY A 96 -3.84 -9.87 2.37
C GLY A 96 -2.88 -10.58 3.34
N GLY A 97 -3.38 -11.54 4.12
CA GLY A 97 -2.54 -12.32 5.03
C GLY A 97 -1.39 -13.04 4.33
N VAL A 98 -1.70 -13.80 3.25
CA VAL A 98 -0.68 -14.52 2.47
C VAL A 98 0.28 -13.55 1.80
N LEU A 99 -0.21 -12.50 1.13
CA LEU A 99 0.63 -11.57 0.38
C LEU A 99 1.58 -10.79 1.29
N MET A 100 1.10 -10.30 2.43
CA MET A 100 1.92 -9.53 3.37
C MET A 100 3.04 -10.40 3.96
N ILE A 101 2.76 -11.66 4.31
CA ILE A 101 3.78 -12.59 4.80
C ILE A 101 4.77 -12.92 3.68
N SER A 102 4.30 -13.24 2.47
CA SER A 102 5.18 -13.53 1.33
C SER A 102 6.13 -12.36 1.04
N ILE A 103 5.62 -11.13 0.98
CA ILE A 103 6.44 -9.93 0.75
C ILE A 103 7.50 -9.76 1.86
N ALA A 104 7.13 -9.99 3.11
CA ALA A 104 8.05 -9.93 4.23
C ALA A 104 9.15 -11.00 4.15
N LEU A 105 8.80 -12.24 3.78
CA LEU A 105 9.74 -13.35 3.65
C LEU A 105 10.75 -13.13 2.52
N PHE A 106 10.34 -12.48 1.42
CA PHE A 106 11.25 -12.17 0.31
C PHE A 106 12.21 -10.99 0.61
N ASN A 107 11.95 -10.17 1.63
CA ASN A 107 12.71 -8.96 1.92
C ASN A 107 12.99 -8.81 3.44
N LEU A 108 13.42 -9.88 4.09
CA LEU A 108 13.69 -9.91 5.53
C LEU A 108 14.84 -8.99 5.95
N ASP A 109 15.74 -8.67 5.02
CA ASP A 109 16.86 -7.75 5.17
C ASP A 109 16.42 -6.30 5.35
N THR A 110 15.19 -5.95 4.94
CA THR A 110 14.61 -4.62 5.13
C THR A 110 13.66 -4.63 6.34
N PRO A 111 14.05 -4.09 7.52
CA PRO A 111 13.26 -4.21 8.74
C PRO A 111 11.83 -3.67 8.60
N ARG A 112 11.66 -2.61 7.80
CA ARG A 112 10.35 -2.01 7.49
C ARG A 112 9.42 -2.97 6.75
N VAL A 113 9.96 -3.79 5.85
CA VAL A 113 9.20 -4.78 5.09
C VAL A 113 8.97 -6.03 5.93
N ALA A 114 9.95 -6.44 6.74
CA ALA A 114 9.80 -7.56 7.67
C ALA A 114 8.62 -7.36 8.67
N MET A 115 8.31 -6.11 9.05
CA MET A 115 7.15 -5.81 9.90
C MET A 115 5.79 -6.22 9.31
N PHE A 116 5.68 -6.46 7.99
CA PHE A 116 4.46 -6.95 7.35
C PHE A 116 4.04 -8.35 7.84
N MET A 117 4.94 -9.12 8.45
CA MET A 117 4.60 -10.40 9.08
C MET A 117 3.51 -10.25 10.14
N ILE A 118 3.57 -9.20 10.98
CA ILE A 118 2.63 -9.01 12.10
C ILE A 118 1.18 -8.84 11.60
N PRO A 119 0.85 -7.83 10.78
CA PRO A 119 -0.50 -7.69 10.24
C PRO A 119 -0.88 -8.87 9.33
N GLY A 120 0.08 -9.49 8.64
CA GLY A 120 -0.16 -10.68 7.83
C GLY A 120 -0.67 -11.87 8.65
N PHE A 121 0.01 -12.19 9.77
CA PHE A 121 -0.45 -13.25 10.68
C PHE A 121 -1.80 -12.93 11.33
N LEU A 122 -2.04 -11.68 11.72
CA LEU A 122 -3.34 -11.26 12.26
C LEU A 122 -4.48 -11.44 11.24
N LEU A 123 -4.23 -11.13 9.97
CA LEU A 123 -5.20 -11.37 8.90
C LEU A 123 -5.45 -12.86 8.67
N LEU A 124 -4.41 -13.69 8.63
CA LEU A 124 -4.60 -15.14 8.50
C LEU A 124 -5.33 -15.75 9.70
N PHE A 125 -5.04 -15.30 10.92
CA PHE A 125 -5.77 -15.71 12.11
C PHE A 125 -7.27 -15.39 11.99
N ASN A 126 -7.61 -14.19 11.53
CA ASN A 126 -9.00 -13.82 11.25
C ASN A 126 -9.62 -14.69 10.15
N ALA A 127 -8.88 -14.99 9.09
CA ALA A 127 -9.33 -15.83 7.99
C ALA A 127 -9.69 -17.25 8.45
N LEU A 128 -8.89 -17.83 9.35
CA LEU A 128 -9.18 -19.12 9.99
C LEU A 128 -10.41 -19.03 10.90
N GLY A 129 -10.56 -17.94 11.66
CA GLY A 129 -11.76 -17.69 12.46
C GLY A 129 -13.04 -17.68 11.63
N PHE A 130 -13.03 -16.99 10.47
CA PHE A 130 -14.18 -17.01 9.55
C PHE A 130 -14.47 -18.42 9.02
N LYS A 131 -13.44 -19.20 8.67
CA LYS A 131 -13.62 -20.59 8.21
C LYS A 131 -14.30 -21.44 9.28
N HIS A 132 -13.87 -21.33 10.54
CA HIS A 132 -14.44 -22.12 11.64
C HIS A 132 -15.90 -21.75 11.93
N VAL A 133 -16.24 -20.46 11.90
CA VAL A 133 -17.63 -20.00 12.09
C VAL A 133 -18.57 -20.51 11.00
N ASP A 134 -18.11 -20.61 9.75
CA ASP A 134 -18.92 -21.14 8.67
C ASP A 134 -19.15 -22.65 8.85
N GLN A 135 -18.14 -23.41 9.28
CA GLN A 135 -18.26 -24.85 9.56
C GLN A 135 -19.31 -25.14 10.64
N MET A 136 -19.33 -24.36 11.73
CA MET A 136 -20.33 -24.54 12.80
C MET A 136 -21.76 -24.16 12.41
N LYS A 137 -21.98 -23.52 11.25
CA LYS A 137 -23.32 -23.23 10.73
C LYS A 137 -23.82 -24.30 9.75
N GLU A 138 -22.92 -25.16 9.28
CA GLU A 138 -23.21 -26.26 8.35
C GLU A 138 -23.43 -27.59 9.08
N GLU A 139 -23.06 -27.69 10.36
CA GLU A 139 -23.38 -28.76 11.32
C GLU A 139 -24.73 -28.51 12.03
#